data_AF-A0AAV2WPV4-F1
#
_entry.id   AF-A0AAV2WPV4-F1
#
_cell.length_a   1.000
_cell.length_b   1.000
_cell.length_c   1.000
_cell.angle_alpha   90.00
_cell.angle_beta   90.00
_cell.angle_gamma   90.00
#
_symmetry.space_group_name_H-M   'P 1'
#
loop_
_entity.id
_entity.type
_entity.pdbx_description
1 polymer ?
#
loop_
_entity_poly.entity_id
_entity_poly.type
_entity_poly.pdbx_seq_one_letter_code
_entity_poly.pdbx_strand_id
1 'polypeptide(L)'
;MTGNRQLIDLVTIIYTDQQGALQTDVNVALPWTKSVTLNPGVTLSSVTATSVGGQLNCAILDGNGTALALQTNNSMIATCTR
;
A
#
# COMPACT_ATOMS: atom_id res chain seq x y z
N MET A 1 2.02 4.24 0.55
CA MET A 1 2.07 3.99 2.00
C MET A 1 2.89 5.08 2.67
N THR A 2 2.32 5.71 3.69
CA THR A 2 2.99 6.69 4.55
C THR A 2 2.85 6.26 6.00
N GLY A 3 3.67 6.81 6.90
CA GLY A 3 3.66 6.41 8.30
C GLY A 3 4.92 6.80 9.04
N ASN A 4 4.98 6.44 10.32
CA ASN A 4 6.22 6.48 11.10
C ASN A 4 6.81 5.07 11.19
N ARG A 5 8.13 4.96 10.96
CA ARG A 5 8.86 3.71 11.09
C ARG A 5 9.81 3.83 12.28
N GLN A 6 9.70 2.95 13.26
CA GLN A 6 10.67 2.87 14.36
C GLN A 6 11.98 2.21 13.87
N LEU A 7 13.08 2.40 14.59
CA LEU A 7 14.43 1.92 14.19
C LEU A 7 14.49 0.41 13.90
N ILE A 8 13.64 -0.38 14.56
CA ILE A 8 13.51 -1.84 14.41
C ILE A 8 12.11 -2.26 13.91
N ASP A 9 11.41 -1.39 13.19
CA ASP A 9 10.10 -1.69 12.65
C ASP A 9 10.19 -2.43 11.31
N LEU A 10 9.55 -3.60 11.24
CA LEU A 10 9.42 -4.40 10.03
C LEU A 10 8.09 -4.04 9.36
N VAL A 11 8.19 -3.43 8.18
CA VAL A 11 7.02 -3.11 7.36
C VAL A 11 6.92 -4.12 6.22
N THR A 12 5.80 -4.82 6.14
CA THR A 12 5.46 -5.71 5.03
C THR A 12 4.29 -5.13 4.27
N ILE A 13 4.37 -5.13 2.94
CA ILE A 13 3.33 -4.62 2.04
C ILE A 13 2.90 -5.74 1.10
N ILE A 14 1.59 -5.97 1.02
CA ILE A 14 0.96 -6.85 0.04
C ILE A 14 0.17 -5.95 -0.91
N TYR A 15 0.39 -6.08 -2.22
CA TYR A 15 -0.31 -5.27 -3.21
C TYR A 15 -0.73 -6.10 -4.43
N THR A 16 -1.72 -5.64 -5.19
CA THR A 16 -2.14 -6.27 -6.45
C THR A 16 -1.33 -5.72 -7.63
N ASP A 17 -0.76 -6.59 -8.47
CA ASP A 17 -0.03 -6.22 -9.67
C ASP A 17 -0.92 -6.01 -10.92
N GLN A 18 -0.30 -5.86 -12.09
CA GLN A 18 -1.01 -5.60 -13.35
C GLN A 18 -1.97 -6.71 -13.78
N GLN A 19 -1.79 -7.96 -13.31
CA GLN A 19 -2.70 -9.08 -13.56
C GLN A 19 -3.76 -9.22 -12.45
N GLY A 20 -3.70 -8.41 -11.39
CA GLY A 20 -4.51 -8.57 -10.19
C GLY A 20 -3.99 -9.64 -9.23
N ALA A 21 -2.76 -10.12 -9.42
CA ALA A 21 -2.13 -11.08 -8.52
C ALA A 21 -1.49 -10.38 -7.32
N LEU A 22 -1.47 -11.05 -6.17
CA LEU A 22 -0.87 -10.50 -4.94
C LEU A 22 0.66 -10.62 -4.98
N GLN A 23 1.32 -9.51 -4.72
CA GLN A 23 2.76 -9.36 -4.58
C GLN A 23 3.10 -8.94 -3.15
N THR A 24 4.26 -9.36 -2.65
CA THR A 24 4.68 -9.06 -1.27
C THR A 24 6.07 -8.44 -1.26
N ASP A 25 6.17 -7.24 -0.67
CA ASP A 25 7.44 -6.60 -0.35
C ASP A 25 7.65 -6.65 1.17
N VAL A 26 8.85 -7.06 1.60
CA VAL A 26 9.21 -7.19 3.02
C VAL A 26 10.31 -6.20 3.41
N ASN A 27 10.27 -5.73 4.66
CA ASN A 27 11.25 -4.80 5.22
C ASN A 27 11.43 -3.50 4.42
N VAL A 28 10.32 -2.97 3.91
CA VAL A 28 10.36 -1.76 3.07
C VAL A 28 10.63 -0.50 3.90
N ALA A 29 11.23 0.51 3.26
CA ALA A 29 11.32 1.85 3.83
C ALA A 29 9.98 2.61 3.69
N LEU A 30 9.76 3.60 4.57
CA LEU A 30 8.66 4.55 4.44
C LEU A 30 9.21 5.94 4.08
N PRO A 31 8.50 6.73 3.25
CA PRO A 31 7.28 6.36 2.54
C PRO A 31 7.56 5.33 1.42
N TRP A 32 6.62 4.40 1.20
CA TRP A 32 6.69 3.43 0.10
C TRP A 32 5.67 3.78 -0.97
N THR A 33 6.10 3.71 -2.22
CA THR A 33 5.27 3.96 -3.41
C THR A 33 5.54 2.88 -4.46
N LYS A 34 4.49 2.51 -5.20
CA LYS A 34 4.56 1.58 -6.32
C LYS A 34 3.59 2.03 -7.40
N SER A 35 4.11 2.21 -8.61
CA SER A 35 3.29 2.44 -9.80
C SER A 35 2.99 1.09 -10.45
N VAL A 36 1.71 0.81 -10.69
CA VAL A 36 1.24 -0.41 -11.36
C VAL A 36 0.32 0.00 -12.50
N THR A 37 0.62 -0.44 -13.71
CA THR A 37 -0.23 -0.23 -14.89
C THR A 37 -1.06 -1.49 -15.11
N LEU A 38 -2.36 -1.44 -14.82
CA LEU A 38 -3.25 -2.60 -14.95
C LEU A 38 -3.40 -3.06 -16.40
N ASN A 39 -3.47 -4.37 -16.61
CA ASN A 39 -3.82 -4.93 -17.91
C ASN A 39 -5.30 -4.63 -18.24
N PRO A 40 -5.67 -4.55 -19.53
CA PRO A 40 -7.07 -4.36 -19.92
C PRO A 40 -8.01 -5.37 -19.24
N GLY A 41 -9.07 -4.89 -18.61
CA GLY A 41 -10.05 -5.71 -17.89
C GLY A 41 -9.73 -6.00 -16.43
N VAL A 42 -8.53 -5.69 -15.94
CA VAL A 42 -8.20 -5.78 -14.51
C VAL A 42 -8.66 -4.50 -13.81
N THR A 43 -9.57 -4.65 -12.85
CA THR A 43 -10.10 -3.52 -12.06
C THR A 43 -9.69 -3.55 -10.60
N LEU A 44 -9.35 -4.73 -10.08
CA LEU A 44 -8.98 -4.92 -8.69
C LEU A 44 -7.69 -4.13 -8.39
N SER A 45 -7.74 -3.30 -7.36
CA SER A 45 -6.55 -2.65 -6.81
C SER A 45 -6.60 -2.71 -5.31
N SER A 46 -5.68 -3.45 -4.69
CA SER A 46 -5.57 -3.52 -3.24
C SER A 46 -4.13 -3.34 -2.79
N VAL A 47 -3.97 -2.69 -1.65
CA VAL A 47 -2.70 -2.61 -0.93
C VAL A 47 -2.98 -2.74 0.56
N THR A 48 -2.30 -3.67 1.21
CA THR A 48 -2.32 -3.87 2.65
C THR A 48 -0.90 -3.77 3.17
N ALA A 49 -0.68 -3.00 4.23
CA ALA A 49 0.60 -2.92 4.90
C ALA A 49 0.44 -3.23 6.38
N THR A 50 1.42 -3.94 6.93
CA THR A 50 1.52 -4.22 8.37
C THR A 50 2.85 -3.71 8.88
N SER A 51 2.82 -3.00 10.00
CA SER A 51 3.96 -2.54 10.77
C SER A 51 3.92 -3.19 12.16
N VAL A 52 5.09 -3.44 12.75
CA VAL A 52 5.23 -4.07 14.07
C VAL A 52 5.23 -3.02 15.18
N GLY A 53 5.76 -1.82 14.94
CA GLY A 53 5.90 -0.77 15.96
C GLY A 53 5.55 0.64 15.52
N GLY A 54 5.11 0.80 14.27
CA GLY A 54 4.75 2.06 13.64
C GLY A 54 3.26 2.17 13.33
N GLN A 55 2.90 3.31 12.77
CA GLN A 55 1.56 3.66 12.30
C GLN A 55 1.62 3.92 10.81
N LEU A 56 0.66 3.36 10.09
CA LEU A 56 0.59 3.36 8.65
C LEU A 56 -0.70 4.03 8.17
N ASN A 57 -0.58 4.63 6.99
CA ASN A 57 -1.67 5.13 6.18
C ASN A 57 -1.48 4.64 4.74
N CYS A 58 -2.58 4.37 4.05
CA CYS A 58 -2.54 3.90 2.67
C CYS A 58 -3.32 4.84 1.75
N ALA A 59 -2.89 4.89 0.49
CA ALA A 59 -3.60 5.56 -0.59
C ALA A 59 -3.37 4.78 -1.88
N ILE A 60 -4.43 4.62 -2.68
CA ILE A 60 -4.36 4.22 -4.08
C ILE A 60 -4.74 5.45 -4.90
N LEU A 61 -3.85 5.86 -5.80
CA LEU A 61 -4.07 7.01 -6.67
C LEU A 61 -4.23 6.53 -8.12
N ASP A 62 -5.02 7.24 -8.92
CA ASP A 62 -5.03 7.07 -10.37
C ASP A 62 -3.80 7.73 -11.03
N GLY A 63 -3.69 7.60 -12.36
CA GLY A 63 -2.61 8.21 -13.13
C GLY A 63 -2.58 9.74 -13.13
N ASN A 64 -3.67 10.39 -12.68
CA ASN A 64 -3.79 11.84 -12.53
C ASN A 64 -3.54 12.30 -11.09
N GLY A 65 -3.27 11.38 -10.16
CA GLY A 65 -3.09 11.68 -8.73
C GLY A 65 -4.38 11.77 -7.93
N THR A 66 -5.54 11.43 -8.50
CA THR A 66 -6.82 11.38 -7.78
C THR A 66 -6.84 10.18 -6.84
N ALA A 67 -7.23 10.38 -5.58
CA ALA A 67 -7.39 9.29 -4.64
C ALA A 67 -8.59 8.39 -5.00
N LEU A 68 -8.32 7.11 -5.24
CA LEU A 68 -9.32 6.07 -5.49
C LEU A 68 -9.71 5.33 -4.21
N ALA A 69 -8.75 5.16 -3.29
CA ALA A 69 -8.97 4.62 -1.95
C ALA A 69 -7.97 5.26 -1.00
N LEU A 70 -8.40 5.55 0.23
CA LEU A 70 -7.59 6.26 1.22
C LEU A 70 -7.93 5.79 2.63
N GLN A 71 -6.90 5.53 3.44
CA GLN A 71 -7.03 5.30 4.87
C GLN A 71 -5.99 6.17 5.60
N THR A 72 -6.47 7.09 6.44
CA THR A 72 -5.65 8.07 7.19
C THR A 72 -5.94 8.03 8.69
N ASN A 73 -5.96 6.84 9.29
CA ASN A 73 -6.32 6.64 10.69
C ASN A 73 -5.14 6.21 11.59
N ASN A 74 -3.90 6.25 11.09
CA ASN A 74 -2.68 5.96 11.85
C ASN A 74 -2.72 4.62 12.62
N SER A 75 -2.84 3.51 11.91
CA SER A 75 -2.98 2.17 12.50
C SER A 75 -1.79 1.27 12.13
N MET A 76 -1.53 0.24 12.94
CA MET A 76 -0.46 -0.74 12.67
C MET A 76 -0.71 -1.54 11.37
N ILE A 77 -1.98 -1.60 10.92
CA ILE A 77 -2.40 -2.26 9.68
C ILE A 77 -3.19 -1.24 8.85
N ALA A 78 -2.72 -0.96 7.64
CA ALA A 78 -3.42 -0.10 6.69
C ALA A 78 -3.82 -0.88 5.44
N THR A 79 -5.11 -0.83 5.06
CA THR A 79 -5.66 -1.53 3.91
C THR A 79 -6.48 -0.58 3.04
N CYS A 80 -6.13 -0.50 1.77
CA CYS A 80 -6.86 0.25 0.76
C CYS A 80 -7.25 -0.71 -0.36
N THR A 81 -8.52 -0.74 -0.75
CA THR A 81 -9.04 -1.59 -1.83
C THR A 81 -10.03 -0.82 -2.68
N ARG A 82 -10.02 -1.08 -3.99
CA ARG A 82 -10.93 -0.51 -4.99
C ARG A 82 -11.33 -1.59 -6.01
#